data_AF-A0A0T7A7A5-F1
#
_entry.id   AF-A0A0T7A7A5-F1
#
_cell.length_a   1.000
_cell.length_b   1.000
_cell.length_c   1.000
_cell.angle_alpha   90.00
_cell.angle_beta   90.00
_cell.angle_gamma   90.00
#
_symmetry.space_group_name_H-M   'P 1'
#
loop_
_entity.id
_entity.type
_entity.pdbx_description
1 polymer ?
#
loop_
_entity_poly.entity_id
_entity_poly.type
_entity_poly.pdbx_seq_one_letter_code
_entity_poly.pdbx_strand_id
1 'polypeptide(L)'
;MADKVAEFGGSWTFIMTFALALALWVGANVLATTRAFDPYPFIFLNLILSMLAAVQAPVIMMSQNRHSIKDRVDATHNYEVNLKAEIEIMALHDKLDQMREIELKSLIDKQQQQIELLAGLLINRNK
;
A
#
# COMPACT_ATOMS: atom_id res chain seq x y z
N MET A 1 6.95 18.15 -10.12
CA MET A 1 7.01 18.20 -11.60
C MET A 1 6.75 16.83 -12.21
N ALA A 2 7.40 15.77 -11.71
CA ALA A 2 7.18 14.38 -12.16
C ALA A 2 5.71 13.93 -12.08
N ASP A 3 4.99 14.21 -10.98
CA ASP A 3 3.59 13.78 -10.84
C ASP A 3 2.66 14.37 -11.91
N LYS A 4 2.84 15.66 -12.25
CA LYS A 4 2.07 16.30 -13.32
C LYS A 4 2.37 15.71 -14.69
N VAL A 5 3.61 15.28 -14.92
CA VAL A 5 4.00 14.61 -16.17
C VAL A 5 3.43 13.19 -16.22
N ALA A 6 3.41 12.47 -15.10
CA ALA A 6 2.80 11.15 -14.99
C ALA A 6 1.28 11.19 -15.17
N GLU A 7 0.63 12.20 -14.58
CA GLU A 7 -0.81 12.45 -14.74
C GLU A 7 -1.18 12.80 -16.19
N PHE A 8 -0.39 13.66 -16.83
CA PHE A 8 -0.58 14.00 -18.24
C PHE A 8 -0.29 12.82 -19.18
N GLY A 9 0.84 12.12 -18.99
CA GLY A 9 1.23 10.96 -19.80
C GLY A 9 0.32 9.75 -19.61
N GLY A 10 -0.33 9.63 -18.45
CA GLY A 10 -1.37 8.66 -18.15
C GLY A 10 -2.79 9.09 -18.52
N SER A 11 -2.96 10.15 -19.34
CA SER A 11 -4.29 10.66 -19.71
C SER A 11 -4.78 10.16 -21.07
N TRP A 12 -6.09 9.98 -21.21
CA TRP A 12 -6.73 9.67 -22.50
C TRP A 12 -6.52 10.78 -23.54
N THR A 13 -6.47 12.03 -23.09
CA THR A 13 -6.19 13.20 -23.93
C THR A 13 -4.80 13.14 -24.57
N PHE A 14 -3.80 12.67 -23.83
CA PHE A 14 -2.45 12.46 -24.37
C PHE A 14 -2.43 11.38 -25.45
N ILE A 15 -3.07 10.22 -25.19
CA ILE A 15 -3.15 9.14 -26.19
C ILE A 15 -3.86 9.60 -27.46
N MET A 16 -4.99 10.30 -27.35
CA MET A 16 -5.72 10.79 -28.54
C MET A 16 -4.90 11.81 -29.33
N THR A 17 -4.25 12.75 -28.65
CA THR A 17 -3.39 13.75 -29.32
C THR A 17 -2.19 13.09 -29.99
N PHE A 18 -1.57 12.12 -29.32
CA PHE A 18 -0.46 11.35 -29.86
C PHE A 18 -0.89 10.50 -31.08
N ALA A 19 -2.05 9.82 -30.99
CA ALA A 19 -2.62 9.05 -32.09
C ALA A 19 -2.95 9.94 -33.30
N LEU A 20 -3.51 11.14 -33.08
CA LEU A 20 -3.75 12.12 -34.15
C LEU A 20 -2.43 12.58 -34.79
N ALA A 21 -1.41 12.89 -34.00
CA ALA A 21 -0.10 13.28 -34.52
C ALA A 21 0.53 12.16 -35.36
N LEU A 22 0.43 10.90 -34.91
CA LEU A 22 0.88 9.73 -35.67
C LEU A 22 0.08 9.54 -36.97
N ALA A 23 -1.24 9.67 -36.93
CA ALA A 23 -2.10 9.53 -38.10
C ALA A 23 -1.78 10.59 -39.16
N LEU A 24 -1.58 11.85 -38.75
CA LEU A 24 -1.13 12.93 -39.63
C LEU A 24 0.25 12.66 -40.21
N TRP A 25 1.18 12.15 -39.41
CA TRP A 25 2.53 11.78 -39.86
C TRP A 25 2.51 10.66 -40.88
N VAL A 26 1.72 9.61 -40.64
CA VAL A 26 1.52 8.52 -41.60
C VAL A 26 0.89 9.05 -42.88
N GLY A 27 -0.17 9.85 -42.79
CA GLY A 27 -0.82 10.45 -43.95
C GLY A 27 0.13 11.27 -44.81
N ALA A 28 0.99 12.09 -44.19
CA ALA A 28 2.02 12.86 -44.88
C ALA A 28 3.06 11.97 -45.59
N ASN A 29 3.52 10.89 -44.94
CA ASN A 29 4.48 9.95 -45.53
C ASN A 29 3.89 9.15 -46.70
N VAL A 30 2.61 8.77 -46.60
CA VAL A 30 1.88 8.07 -47.67
C VAL A 30 1.67 8.97 -48.88
N LEU A 31 1.32 10.24 -48.68
CA LEU A 31 1.16 11.22 -49.76
C LEU A 31 2.49 11.60 -50.44
N ALA A 32 3.59 11.61 -49.70
CA ALA A 32 4.93 11.89 -50.24
C ALA A 32 5.53 10.72 -51.03
N THR A 33 5.09 9.49 -50.78
CA THR A 33 5.57 8.27 -51.45
C THR A 33 4.79 8.02 -52.75
N THR A 34 5.32 8.52 -53.88
CA THR A 34 4.66 8.39 -55.19
C THR A 34 5.00 7.11 -55.97
N ARG A 35 6.01 6.32 -55.55
CA ARG A 35 6.34 4.99 -56.12
C ARG A 35 6.95 4.04 -55.09
N ALA A 36 6.50 2.78 -55.12
CA ALA A 36 6.81 1.62 -54.27
C ALA A 36 6.32 1.71 -52.81
N PHE A 37 5.37 0.82 -52.47
CA PHE A 37 4.62 0.83 -51.21
C PHE A 37 5.43 0.36 -49.97
N ASP A 38 6.70 -0.09 -50.13
CA ASP A 38 7.74 -0.19 -49.07
C ASP A 38 9.09 -0.76 -49.65
N PRO A 39 10.11 0.06 -50.00
CA PRO A 39 11.46 -0.43 -50.31
C PRO A 39 12.45 -0.35 -49.12
N TYR A 40 13.55 -1.09 -49.27
CA TYR A 40 14.41 -1.65 -48.22
C TYR A 40 14.85 -0.71 -47.05
N PRO A 41 14.94 -1.25 -45.80
CA PRO A 41 14.61 -2.62 -45.40
C PRO A 41 13.12 -2.86 -45.29
N PHE A 42 12.42 -2.10 -44.44
CA PHE A 42 10.96 -2.00 -44.36
C PHE A 42 10.65 -0.72 -43.57
N ILE A 43 10.51 0.42 -44.24
CA ILE A 43 10.38 1.73 -43.58
C ILE A 43 9.02 1.81 -42.89
N PHE A 44 7.97 1.30 -43.53
CA PHE A 44 6.63 1.29 -42.94
C PHE A 44 6.50 0.29 -41.78
N LEU A 45 7.10 -0.90 -41.90
CA LEU A 45 7.10 -1.87 -40.81
C LEU A 45 7.83 -1.31 -39.58
N ASN A 46 9.00 -0.70 -39.76
CA ASN A 46 9.74 -0.08 -38.65
C ASN A 46 8.98 1.09 -38.02
N LEU A 47 8.24 1.87 -38.83
CA LEU A 47 7.37 2.93 -38.34
C LEU A 47 6.27 2.36 -37.45
N ILE A 48 5.57 1.31 -37.91
CA ILE A 48 4.51 0.64 -37.15
C ILE A 48 5.06 0.04 -35.85
N LEU A 49 6.22 -0.64 -35.89
CA LEU A 49 6.85 -1.23 -34.71
C LEU A 49 7.27 -0.16 -33.69
N SER A 50 7.80 0.97 -34.15
CA SER A 50 8.18 2.09 -33.28
C SER A 50 6.96 2.77 -32.65
N MET A 51 5.86 2.92 -33.39
CA MET A 51 4.59 3.44 -32.86
C MET A 51 3.99 2.49 -31.81
N LEU A 52 4.03 1.18 -32.07
CA LEU A 52 3.58 0.17 -31.12
C LEU A 52 4.36 0.27 -29.80
N ALA A 53 5.69 0.40 -29.88
CA ALA A 53 6.54 0.61 -28.72
C ALA A 53 6.22 1.94 -28.00
N ALA A 54 6.00 3.02 -28.74
CA ALA A 54 5.70 4.33 -28.17
C ALA A 54 4.38 4.37 -27.39
N VAL A 55 3.36 3.62 -27.84
CA VAL A 55 2.06 3.51 -27.14
C VAL A 55 2.16 2.69 -25.85
N GLN A 56 3.16 1.81 -25.70
CA GLN A 56 3.32 0.99 -24.50
C GLN A 56 3.59 1.82 -23.25
N ALA A 57 4.47 2.83 -23.33
CA ALA A 57 4.87 3.62 -22.17
C ALA A 57 3.68 4.36 -21.51
N PRO A 58 2.78 5.04 -22.25
CA PRO A 58 1.55 5.62 -21.69
C PRO A 58 0.60 4.58 -21.10
N VAL A 59 0.41 3.43 -21.75
CA VAL A 59 -0.49 2.36 -21.26
C VAL A 59 0.04 1.77 -19.95
N ILE A 60 1.36 1.56 -19.85
CA ILE A 60 2.03 1.14 -18.61
C ILE A 60 1.86 2.22 -17.54
N MET A 61 2.03 3.50 -17.89
CA MET A 61 1.85 4.61 -16.96
C MET A 61 0.41 4.73 -16.46
N MET A 62 -0.59 4.47 -17.31
CA MET A 62 -2.01 4.43 -16.93
C MET A 62 -2.31 3.30 -15.95
N SER A 63 -1.79 2.09 -16.20
CA SER A 63 -1.97 0.98 -15.28
C SER A 63 -1.30 1.30 -13.94
N GLN A 64 -0.08 1.84 -13.96
CA GLN A 64 0.64 2.29 -12.77
C GLN A 64 -0.12 3.36 -11.99
N ASN A 65 -0.67 4.38 -12.66
CA ASN A 65 -1.45 5.44 -11.99
C ASN A 65 -2.74 4.89 -11.36
N ARG A 66 -3.40 3.92 -12.01
CA ARG A 66 -4.57 3.24 -11.41
C ARG A 66 -4.17 2.40 -10.20
N HIS A 67 -3.06 1.67 -10.28
CA HIS A 67 -2.55 0.87 -9.17
C HIS A 67 -2.13 1.75 -7.99
N SER A 68 -1.41 2.85 -8.21
CA SER A 68 -0.96 3.74 -7.13
C SER A 68 -2.12 4.37 -6.35
N ILE A 69 -3.23 4.73 -7.02
CA ILE A 69 -4.44 5.22 -6.36
C ILE A 69 -5.03 4.15 -5.44
N LYS A 70 -5.14 2.91 -5.95
CA LYS A 70 -5.65 1.79 -5.16
C LYS A 70 -4.74 1.51 -3.96
N ASP A 71 -3.43 1.43 -4.19
CA ASP A 71 -2.43 1.19 -3.16
C ASP A 71 -2.50 2.26 -2.06
N ARG A 72 -2.79 3.52 -2.42
CA ARG A 72 -2.95 4.61 -1.44
C ARG A 72 -4.18 4.43 -0.55
N VAL A 73 -5.30 3.96 -1.12
CA VAL A 73 -6.51 3.66 -0.37
C VAL A 73 -6.26 2.48 0.57
N ASP A 74 -5.68 1.40 0.04
CA ASP A 74 -5.38 0.19 0.82
C ASP A 74 -4.38 0.51 1.95
N ALA A 75 -3.38 1.35 1.70
CA ALA A 75 -2.43 1.82 2.72
C ALA A 75 -3.11 2.62 3.84
N THR A 76 -4.08 3.48 3.50
CA THR A 76 -4.84 4.25 4.49
C THR A 76 -5.69 3.32 5.37
N HIS A 77 -6.37 2.35 4.75
CA HIS A 77 -7.17 1.37 5.48
C HIS A 77 -6.33 0.49 6.39
N ASN A 78 -5.18 0.01 5.90
CA ASN A 78 -4.24 -0.77 6.71
C ASN A 78 -3.72 0.02 7.92
N TYR A 79 -3.45 1.32 7.74
CA TYR A 79 -3.04 2.20 8.84
C TYR A 79 -4.13 2.30 9.92
N GLU A 80 -5.39 2.50 9.54
CA GLU A 80 -6.51 2.57 10.48
C GLU A 80 -6.71 1.26 11.26
N VAL A 81 -6.63 0.12 10.57
CA VAL A 81 -6.72 -1.20 11.20
C VAL A 81 -5.57 -1.41 12.18
N ASN A 82 -4.34 -1.02 11.81
CA ASN A 82 -3.18 -1.14 12.68
C ASN A 82 -3.32 -0.27 13.94
N LEU A 83 -3.78 0.98 13.80
CA LEU A 83 -4.04 1.87 14.93
C LEU A 83 -5.10 1.30 15.87
N LYS A 84 -6.18 0.72 15.32
CA LYS A 84 -7.22 0.06 16.12
C LYS A 84 -6.68 -1.15 16.87
N ALA A 85 -5.86 -1.96 16.21
CA ALA A 85 -5.20 -3.11 16.84
C ALA A 85 -4.27 -2.67 17.98
N GLU A 86 -3.51 -1.58 17.79
CA GLU A 86 -2.65 -1.01 18.83
C GLU A 86 -3.45 -0.56 20.06
N ILE A 87 -4.58 0.13 19.86
CA ILE A 87 -5.49 0.54 20.94
C ILE A 87 -6.07 -0.68 21.68
N GLU A 88 -6.50 -1.71 20.94
CA GLU A 88 -7.02 -2.95 21.54
C GLU A 88 -5.95 -3.68 22.36
N ILE A 89 -4.70 -3.71 21.89
CA ILE A 89 -3.56 -4.29 22.63
C ILE A 89 -3.29 -3.51 23.92
N MET A 90 -3.30 -2.17 23.87
CA MET A 90 -3.15 -1.35 25.08
C MET A 90 -4.26 -1.62 26.10
N ALA A 91 -5.52 -1.69 25.64
CA ALA A 91 -6.64 -2.00 26.53
C ALA A 91 -6.54 -3.41 27.16
N LEU A 92 -6.04 -4.39 26.41
CA LEU A 92 -5.76 -5.73 26.94
C LEU A 92 -4.62 -5.71 27.96
N HIS A 93 -3.58 -4.91 27.73
CA HIS A 93 -2.46 -4.74 28.66
C HIS A 93 -2.94 -4.15 30.00
N ASP A 94 -3.72 -3.08 29.96
CA ASP A 94 -4.28 -2.45 31.16
C ASP A 94 -5.15 -3.43 31.96
N LYS A 95 -5.96 -4.24 31.26
CA LYS A 95 -6.79 -5.26 31.91
C LYS A 95 -5.95 -6.37 32.56
N LEU A 96 -4.86 -6.78 31.91
CA LEU A 96 -3.91 -7.76 32.46
C LEU A 96 -3.25 -7.21 33.72
N ASP A 97 -2.81 -5.96 33.71
CA ASP A 97 -2.18 -5.32 34.87
C ASP A 97 -3.15 -5.20 36.05
N GLN A 98 -4.41 -4.82 35.78
CA GLN A 98 -5.46 -4.80 36.82
C GLN A 98 -5.70 -6.19 37.43
N MET A 99 -5.81 -7.23 36.61
CA MET A 99 -5.99 -8.60 37.09
C MET A 99 -4.78 -9.05 37.94
N ARG A 100 -3.57 -8.72 37.49
CA ARG A 100 -2.33 -9.04 38.20
C ARG A 100 -2.25 -8.33 39.56
N GLU A 101 -2.69 -7.07 39.64
CA GLU A 101 -2.73 -6.32 40.89
C GLU A 101 -3.71 -6.95 41.89
N ILE A 102 -4.90 -7.33 41.42
CA ILE A 102 -5.92 -8.02 42.23
C ILE A 102 -5.37 -9.35 42.76
N GLU A 103 -4.76 -10.15 41.88
CA GLU A 103 -4.19 -11.45 42.26
C GLU A 103 -3.06 -11.28 43.29
N LEU A 104 -2.16 -10.31 43.09
CA LEU A 104 -1.06 -10.03 44.01
C LEU A 104 -1.56 -9.58 45.38
N LYS A 105 -2.56 -8.71 45.46
CA LYS A 105 -3.21 -8.32 46.72
C LYS A 105 -3.80 -9.54 47.44
N SER A 106 -4.54 -10.38 46.73
CA SER A 106 -5.11 -11.62 47.30
C SER A 106 -4.03 -12.57 47.83
N LEU A 107 -2.88 -12.69 47.16
CA LEU A 107 -1.76 -13.51 47.63
C LEU A 107 -1.12 -12.93 48.91
N ILE A 108 -0.95 -11.61 48.98
CA ILE A 108 -0.42 -10.93 50.17
C ILE A 108 -1.37 -11.12 51.37
N ASP A 109 -2.68 -10.96 51.17
CA ASP A 109 -3.67 -11.15 52.24
C ASP A 109 -3.66 -12.59 52.78
N LYS A 110 -3.55 -13.58 51.88
CA LYS A 110 -3.40 -14.99 52.29
C LYS A 110 -2.11 -15.24 53.08
N GLN A 111 -1.00 -14.63 52.67
CA GLN A 111 0.27 -14.73 53.42
C GLN A 111 0.16 -14.08 54.81
N GLN A 112 -0.48 -12.92 54.92
CA GLN A 112 -0.69 -12.23 56.19
C GLN A 112 -1.53 -13.10 57.16
N GLN A 113 -2.61 -13.70 56.66
CA GLN A 113 -3.43 -14.64 57.45
C GLN A 113 -2.63 -15.86 57.93
N GLN A 114 -1.75 -16.41 57.10
CA GLN A 114 -0.87 -17.52 57.48
C GLN A 114 0.12 -17.11 58.59
N ILE A 115 0.71 -15.92 58.49
CA ILE A 115 1.62 -15.38 59.52
C ILE A 115 0.88 -15.20 60.85
N GLU A 116 -0.33 -14.66 60.84
CA GLU A 116 -1.16 -14.48 62.05
C GLU A 116 -1.53 -15.81 62.71
N LEU A 117 -1.91 -16.81 61.91
CA LEU A 117 -2.16 -18.18 62.41
C LEU A 117 -0.92 -18.77 63.09
N LEU A 118 0.24 -18.67 62.43
CA LEU A 118 1.51 -19.17 62.99
C LEU A 118 1.88 -18.43 64.28
N ALA A 119 1.75 -17.11 64.32
CA ALA A 119 1.99 -16.31 65.51
C ALA A 119 1.07 -16.72 66.67
N GLY A 120 -0.21 -16.93 66.40
CA GLY A 120 -1.18 -17.40 67.40
C GLY A 120 -0.83 -18.79 67.94
N LEU A 121 -0.42 -19.72 67.09
CA LEU A 121 0.03 -21.05 67.50
C LEU A 121 1.28 -21.01 68.40
N LEU A 122 2.24 -20.14 68.08
CA LEU A 122 3.45 -19.95 68.89
C LEU A 122 3.13 -19.36 70.27
N ILE A 123 2.21 -18.39 70.33
CA ILE A 123 1.77 -17.79 71.61
C ILE A 123 1.06 -18.84 72.48
N ASN A 124 0.20 -19.67 71.89
CA ASN A 124 -0.54 -20.69 72.64
C ASN A 124 0.34 -21.85 73.11
N ARG A 125 1.41 -22.17 72.37
CA ARG A 125 2.40 -23.19 72.76
C ARG A 125 3.32 -22.76 73.91
N ASN A 126 3.51 -21.45 74.11
CA ASN A 126 4.34 -20.88 75.17
C ASN A 126 3.58 -20.59 76.48
N LYS A 127 2.28 -20.91 76.54
CA LYS A 127 1.46 -20.91 77.76
C LYS A 127 1.35 -22.32 78.32
#